data_AF-A0A6H1ZD25-F1
#
_entry.id   AF-A0A6H1ZD25-F1
#
_cell.length_a   1.000
_cell.length_b   1.000
_cell.length_c   1.000
_cell.angle_alpha   90.00
_cell.angle_beta   90.00
_cell.angle_gamma   90.00
#
_symmetry.space_group_name_H-M   'P 1'
#
loop_
_entity.id
_entity.type
_entity.pdbx_description
1 polymer ?
#
loop_
_entity_poly.entity_id
_entity_poly.type
_entity_poly.pdbx_seq_one_letter_code
_entity_poly.pdbx_strand_id
1 'polypeptide(L)'
;MQPRSICALPSRSPELEAESQRIAAATEAFLARGGEIEQVGAKMLDGPAPFFINPRRTPVYAHLFEQSKALSAFPAPLEAAPAVAAQPVAQVPEQVLAQIPAAVSEAPLSDAQLAGRVMAKAVLGNPPKRIGEQLNLSEKKVRQLCRDYNITVRQR
;
A
#
# COMPACT_ATOMS: atom_id res chain seq x y z
N MET A 1 9.74 50.10 37.19
CA MET A 1 9.23 48.77 36.84
C MET A 1 10.41 47.83 36.64
N GLN A 2 10.58 46.82 37.48
CA GLN A 2 11.65 45.84 37.29
C GLN A 2 11.15 44.69 36.40
N PRO A 3 11.94 44.24 35.42
CA PRO A 3 11.57 43.11 34.58
C PRO A 3 11.53 41.84 35.43
N ARG A 4 10.43 41.08 35.35
CA ARG A 4 10.35 39.76 35.97
C ARG A 4 11.28 38.82 35.21
N SER A 5 12.38 38.44 35.86
CA SER A 5 13.21 37.31 35.44
C SER A 5 12.34 36.05 35.45
N ILE A 6 11.99 35.56 34.27
CA ILE A 6 11.33 34.26 34.11
C ILE A 6 12.41 33.21 34.41
N CYS A 7 12.26 32.47 35.52
CA CYS A 7 13.13 31.34 35.80
C CYS A 7 13.02 30.34 34.64
N ALA A 8 14.07 30.23 33.84
CA ALA A 8 14.19 29.17 32.85
C ALA A 8 14.16 27.83 33.61
N LEU A 9 13.22 26.95 33.27
CA LEU A 9 13.21 25.60 33.80
C LEU A 9 14.55 24.93 33.43
N PRO A 10 15.19 24.19 34.35
CA PRO A 10 16.40 23.46 34.03
C PRO A 10 16.08 22.52 32.86
N SER A 11 16.86 22.63 31.78
CA SER A 11 16.63 21.86 30.55
C SER A 11 16.73 20.33 30.77
N ARG A 12 17.35 19.89 31.87
CA ARG A 12 17.48 18.49 32.32
C ARG A 12 17.50 18.42 33.85
N SER A 13 17.03 17.31 34.41
CA SER A 13 17.18 17.04 35.85
C SER A 13 18.61 16.55 36.15
N PRO A 14 19.18 16.90 37.32
CA PRO A 14 20.55 16.52 37.68
C PRO A 14 20.73 15.00 37.77
N GLU A 15 19.67 14.27 38.12
CA GLU A 15 19.68 12.81 38.18
C GLU A 15 19.90 12.19 36.79
N LEU A 16 19.24 12.71 35.74
CA LEU A 16 19.43 12.22 34.37
C LEU A 16 20.84 12.50 33.85
N GLU A 17 21.47 13.58 34.30
CA GLU A 17 22.86 13.89 33.94
C GLU A 17 23.84 12.91 34.61
N ALA A 18 23.62 12.57 35.89
CA ALA A 18 24.42 11.59 36.59
C ALA A 18 24.30 10.19 35.96
N GLU A 19 23.09 9.79 35.58
CA GLU A 19 22.85 8.52 34.88
C GLU A 19 23.52 8.51 33.50
N SER A 20 23.40 9.60 32.73
CA SER A 20 24.05 9.72 31.42
C SER A 20 25.57 9.59 31.51
N GLN A 21 26.19 10.20 32.53
CA GLN A 21 27.64 10.09 32.75
C GLN A 21 28.04 8.67 33.14
N ARG A 22 27.26 8.01 34.00
CA ARG A 22 27.50 6.61 34.40
C ARG A 22 27.45 5.67 33.19
N ILE A 23 26.47 5.85 32.31
CA ILE A 23 26.34 5.05 31.09
C ILE A 23 27.53 5.31 30.17
N ALA A 24 27.91 6.56 29.94
CA ALA A 24 29.05 6.92 29.10
C ALA A 24 30.35 6.26 29.59
N ALA A 25 30.65 6.33 30.89
CA ALA A 25 31.82 5.69 31.48
C ALA A 25 31.79 4.15 31.34
N ALA A 26 30.62 3.52 31.49
CA ALA A 26 30.47 2.08 31.29
C ALA A 26 30.67 1.68 29.82
N THR A 27 30.18 2.49 28.88
CA THR A 27 30.36 2.29 27.44
C THR A 27 31.84 2.40 27.06
N GLU A 28 32.55 3.42 27.55
CA GLU A 28 34.00 3.58 27.32
C GLU A 28 34.79 2.39 27.85
N ALA A 29 34.47 1.93 29.08
CA ALA A 29 35.12 0.77 29.66
C ALA A 29 34.86 -0.52 28.86
N PHE A 30 33.67 -0.67 28.27
CA PHE A 30 33.34 -1.80 27.40
C PHE A 30 34.13 -1.76 26.08
N LEU A 31 34.21 -0.59 25.44
CA LEU A 31 35.00 -0.40 24.23
C LEU A 31 36.49 -0.63 24.47
N ALA A 32 37.04 -0.17 25.60
CA ALA A 32 38.43 -0.38 25.98
C ALA A 32 38.78 -1.87 26.20
N ARG A 33 37.80 -2.71 26.55
CA ARG A 33 37.96 -4.17 26.66
C ARG A 33 37.90 -4.89 25.30
N GLY A 34 37.70 -4.16 24.20
CA GLY A 34 37.56 -4.71 22.85
C GLY A 34 36.13 -5.11 22.50
N GLY A 35 35.12 -4.62 23.23
CA GLY A 35 33.72 -4.81 22.84
C GLY A 35 33.35 -3.97 21.62
N GLU A 36 32.48 -4.49 20.76
CA GLU A 36 31.92 -3.78 19.60
C GLU A 36 30.45 -3.44 19.88
N ILE A 37 30.01 -2.26 19.42
CA ILE A 37 28.63 -1.79 19.61
C ILE A 37 27.98 -1.63 18.23
N GLU A 38 26.90 -2.38 18.00
CA GLU A 38 26.07 -2.24 16.80
C GLU A 38 24.98 -1.18 17.05
N GLN A 39 24.91 -0.16 16.18
CA GLN A 39 23.84 0.82 16.23
C GLN A 39 22.59 0.27 15.54
N VAL A 40 21.67 -0.27 16.34
CA VAL A 40 20.38 -0.77 15.85
C VAL A 40 19.31 0.31 16.01
N GLY A 41 18.64 0.71 14.92
CA GLY A 41 17.45 1.56 14.96
C GLY A 41 17.40 2.68 13.92
N ALA A 42 16.22 3.32 13.80
CA ALA A 42 16.03 4.50 12.96
C ALA A 42 16.40 5.76 13.73
N LYS A 43 17.19 6.66 13.13
CA LYS A 43 17.47 7.98 13.70
C LYS A 43 16.18 8.80 13.71
N MET A 44 15.81 9.35 14.86
CA MET A 44 14.76 10.35 14.94
C MET A 44 15.19 11.56 14.09
N LEU A 45 14.28 12.05 13.24
CA LEU A 45 14.48 13.31 12.54
C LEU A 45 14.45 14.43 13.58
N ASP A 46 15.39 15.38 13.50
CA ASP A 46 15.56 16.48 14.46
C ASP A 46 14.37 17.46 14.50
N GLY A 47 13.36 17.28 13.65
CA GLY A 47 12.17 18.11 13.64
C GLY A 47 11.02 17.51 12.83
N PRO A 48 9.82 18.10 12.94
CA PRO A 48 8.69 17.71 12.12
C PRO A 48 9.01 17.95 10.64
N ALA A 49 8.70 16.97 9.79
CA ALA A 49 8.86 17.13 8.36
C ALA A 49 8.00 18.31 7.87
N PRO A 50 8.55 19.25 7.07
CA PRO A 50 7.76 20.32 6.50
C PRO A 50 6.69 19.71 5.57
N PHE A 51 5.42 20.07 5.79
CA PHE A 51 4.33 19.65 4.91
C PHE A 51 3.94 20.80 3.98
N PHE A 52 3.67 20.46 2.72
CA PHE A 52 3.24 21.40 1.69
C PHE A 52 1.80 21.06 1.28
N ILE A 53 0.90 22.05 1.33
CA ILE A 53 -0.48 21.90 0.87
C ILE A 53 -0.52 22.19 -0.63
N ASN A 54 -0.89 21.19 -1.44
CA ASN A 54 -1.08 21.36 -2.88
C ASN A 54 -2.53 21.77 -3.20
N PRO A 55 -2.82 23.04 -3.55
CA PRO A 55 -4.19 23.53 -3.68
C PRO A 55 -4.98 22.83 -4.80
N ARG A 56 -4.29 22.33 -5.84
CA ARG A 56 -4.92 21.57 -6.93
C ARG A 56 -5.39 20.17 -6.54
N ARG A 57 -4.82 19.58 -5.49
CA ARG A 57 -5.10 18.20 -5.08
C ARG A 57 -5.94 18.13 -3.81
N THR A 58 -5.88 19.14 -2.96
CA THR A 58 -6.64 19.16 -1.72
C THR A 58 -8.13 19.46 -2.00
N PRO A 59 -9.05 18.68 -1.40
CA PRO A 59 -10.49 18.79 -1.70
C PRO A 59 -11.07 20.17 -1.38
N VAL A 60 -10.49 20.88 -0.41
CA VAL A 60 -10.89 22.24 -0.02
C VAL A 60 -10.75 23.24 -1.17
N TYR A 61 -9.74 23.09 -2.03
CA TYR A 61 -9.41 24.07 -3.09
C TYR A 61 -9.55 23.50 -4.52
N ALA A 62 -9.68 22.18 -4.66
CA ALA A 62 -9.65 21.50 -5.96
C ALA A 62 -10.71 22.03 -6.96
N HIS A 63 -11.92 22.31 -6.46
CA HIS A 63 -13.05 22.79 -7.28
C HIS A 63 -12.80 24.14 -7.95
N LEU A 64 -11.88 24.97 -7.43
CA LEU A 64 -11.51 26.25 -8.05
C LEU A 64 -10.70 26.06 -9.34
N PHE A 65 -10.13 24.87 -9.55
CA PHE A 65 -9.26 24.57 -10.69
C PHE A 65 -9.93 23.66 -11.73
N GLU A 66 -11.15 23.20 -11.48
CA GLU A 66 -11.93 22.45 -12.45
C GLU A 66 -12.47 23.43 -13.49
N GLN A 67 -11.86 23.44 -14.68
CA GLN A 67 -12.46 24.12 -15.83
C GLN A 67 -13.78 23.41 -16.13
N SER A 68 -14.90 24.11 -15.93
CA SER A 68 -16.20 23.64 -16.36
C SER A 68 -16.12 23.41 -17.86
N LYS A 69 -16.23 22.14 -18.24
CA LYS A 69 -16.32 21.73 -19.63
C LYS A 69 -17.62 22.32 -20.17
N ALA A 70 -17.53 23.52 -20.73
CA ALA A 70 -18.67 24.21 -21.32
C ALA A 70 -19.36 23.24 -22.27
N LEU A 71 -20.66 23.10 -22.07
CA LEU A 71 -21.59 22.26 -22.80
C LEU A 71 -21.39 22.50 -24.30
N SER A 72 -20.83 21.52 -25.01
CA SER A 72 -20.84 21.54 -26.48
C SER A 72 -22.28 21.31 -26.91
N ALA A 73 -23.01 22.41 -27.13
CA ALA A 73 -24.36 22.41 -27.68
C ALA A 73 -24.29 22.08 -29.18
N PHE A 74 -24.08 20.80 -29.49
CA PHE A 74 -24.41 20.25 -30.80
C PHE A 74 -25.45 19.14 -30.58
N PRO A 75 -26.68 19.28 -31.12
CA PRO A 75 -27.66 18.21 -31.00
C PRO A 75 -27.25 17.03 -31.90
N ALA A 76 -27.12 15.85 -31.29
CA ALA A 76 -26.93 14.60 -32.02
C ALA A 76 -28.25 14.19 -32.72
N PRO A 77 -28.22 13.79 -34.01
CA PRO A 77 -29.40 13.22 -34.67
C PRO A 77 -29.79 11.87 -34.05
N LEU A 78 -31.08 11.73 -33.73
CA LEU A 78 -31.69 10.48 -33.30
C LEU A 78 -31.77 9.49 -34.47
N GLU A 79 -31.03 8.38 -34.40
CA GLU A 79 -31.33 7.19 -35.19
C GLU A 79 -31.90 6.09 -34.29
N ALA A 80 -33.04 5.59 -34.74
CA ALA A 80 -33.96 4.71 -34.04
C ALA A 80 -33.52 3.24 -34.10
N ALA A 81 -33.73 2.52 -33.00
CA ALA A 81 -33.98 1.07 -33.04
C ALA A 81 -35.52 0.85 -32.98
N PRO A 82 -36.08 -0.28 -33.48
CA PRO A 82 -36.13 -1.46 -32.61
C PRO A 82 -36.21 -2.86 -33.28
N ALA A 83 -35.81 -3.87 -32.50
CA ALA A 83 -36.33 -5.26 -32.37
C ALA A 83 -36.32 -6.17 -33.63
N VAL A 84 -36.04 -7.48 -33.58
CA VAL A 84 -36.86 -8.54 -32.95
C VAL A 84 -36.04 -9.84 -32.83
N ALA A 85 -36.38 -10.62 -31.80
CA ALA A 85 -35.86 -11.91 -31.35
C ALA A 85 -35.92 -13.09 -32.36
N ALA A 86 -35.03 -14.07 -32.16
CA ALA A 86 -35.37 -15.50 -32.19
C ALA A 86 -34.22 -16.38 -31.64
N GLN A 87 -34.44 -17.03 -30.50
CA GLN A 87 -33.92 -18.39 -30.21
C GLN A 87 -35.11 -19.34 -30.39
N PRO A 88 -34.95 -20.62 -30.79
CA PRO A 88 -34.74 -21.67 -29.76
C PRO A 88 -33.95 -22.95 -30.19
N VAL A 89 -33.27 -23.53 -29.19
CA VAL A 89 -33.17 -24.97 -28.81
C VAL A 89 -32.62 -26.02 -29.81
N ALA A 90 -31.51 -26.66 -29.43
CA ALA A 90 -31.30 -28.11 -29.57
C ALA A 90 -30.24 -28.61 -28.57
N GLN A 91 -30.59 -29.60 -27.77
CA GLN A 91 -29.75 -30.26 -26.77
C GLN A 91 -29.01 -31.48 -27.39
N VAL A 92 -27.69 -31.54 -27.15
CA VAL A 92 -26.74 -32.65 -26.77
C VAL A 92 -27.34 -34.09 -26.79
N PRO A 93 -26.59 -35.21 -27.09
CA PRO A 93 -25.17 -35.41 -26.76
C PRO A 93 -24.31 -36.32 -27.66
N GLU A 94 -22.98 -36.15 -27.63
CA GLU A 94 -22.07 -37.29 -27.79
C GLU A 94 -20.75 -37.08 -27.03
N GLN A 95 -20.45 -38.04 -26.17
CA GLN A 95 -19.26 -38.10 -25.31
C GLN A 95 -18.11 -38.78 -26.07
N VAL A 96 -16.88 -38.46 -25.65
CA VAL A 96 -15.68 -39.33 -25.51
C VAL A 96 -14.42 -38.55 -25.95
N LEU A 97 -13.63 -38.06 -24.99
CA LEU A 97 -12.26 -38.54 -24.71
C LEU A 97 -11.56 -37.61 -23.69
N ALA A 98 -10.84 -38.22 -22.75
CA ALA A 98 -9.78 -37.65 -21.89
C ALA A 98 -10.22 -36.78 -20.68
N GLN A 99 -10.30 -37.46 -19.53
CA GLN A 99 -10.34 -36.87 -18.19
C GLN A 99 -8.98 -36.21 -17.87
N ILE A 100 -8.93 -34.90 -18.03
CA ILE A 100 -8.05 -34.01 -17.24
C ILE A 100 -8.97 -33.44 -16.16
N PRO A 101 -8.58 -33.35 -14.87
CA PRO A 101 -9.45 -32.78 -13.84
C PRO A 101 -9.57 -31.25 -14.04
N ALA A 102 -10.38 -30.86 -15.02
CA ALA A 102 -10.84 -29.51 -15.26
C ALA A 102 -12.01 -29.22 -14.32
N ALA A 103 -11.73 -29.14 -13.02
CA ALA A 103 -12.61 -28.44 -12.11
C ALA A 103 -12.41 -26.92 -12.29
N VAL A 104 -12.79 -26.40 -13.45
CA VAL A 104 -13.05 -24.96 -13.61
C VAL A 104 -14.50 -24.74 -13.21
N SER A 105 -14.79 -24.94 -11.94
CA SER A 105 -15.99 -24.39 -11.36
C SER A 105 -15.80 -22.87 -11.33
N GLU A 106 -16.68 -22.14 -12.01
CA GLU A 106 -16.87 -20.69 -11.89
C GLU A 106 -17.42 -20.30 -10.50
N ALA A 107 -16.95 -20.98 -9.46
CA ALA A 107 -17.16 -20.55 -8.09
C ALA A 107 -16.27 -19.33 -7.86
N PRO A 108 -16.73 -18.34 -7.06
CA PRO A 108 -15.85 -17.26 -6.62
C PRO A 108 -14.62 -17.91 -5.97
N LEU A 109 -13.45 -17.70 -6.58
CA LEU A 109 -12.18 -18.26 -6.10
C LEU A 109 -12.03 -17.86 -4.63
N SER A 110 -11.82 -18.85 -3.76
CA SER A 110 -11.59 -18.55 -2.36
C SER A 110 -10.32 -17.71 -2.20
N ASP A 111 -10.26 -16.89 -1.15
CA ASP A 111 -9.08 -16.04 -0.89
C ASP A 111 -7.79 -16.87 -0.81
N ALA A 112 -7.87 -18.13 -0.33
CA ALA A 112 -6.74 -19.07 -0.32
C ALA A 112 -6.29 -19.50 -1.73
N GLN A 113 -7.22 -19.77 -2.65
CA GLN A 113 -6.89 -20.08 -4.04
C GLN A 113 -6.27 -18.89 -4.76
N LEU A 114 -6.78 -17.69 -4.47
CA LEU A 114 -6.25 -16.44 -5.00
C LEU A 114 -4.83 -16.16 -4.48
N ALA A 115 -4.60 -16.39 -3.18
CA ALA A 115 -3.28 -16.32 -2.56
C ALA A 115 -2.29 -17.30 -3.20
N GLY A 116 -2.71 -18.53 -3.51
CA GLY A 116 -1.88 -19.50 -4.24
C GLY A 116 -1.45 -19.00 -5.62
N ARG A 117 -2.36 -18.35 -6.36
CA ARG A 117 -2.02 -17.71 -7.65
C ARG A 117 -1.07 -16.53 -7.47
N VAL A 118 -1.28 -15.69 -6.45
CA VAL A 118 -0.39 -14.57 -6.10
C VAL A 118 1.01 -15.09 -5.76
N MET A 119 1.11 -16.15 -4.95
CA MET A 119 2.37 -16.80 -4.57
C MET A 119 3.13 -17.31 -5.79
N ALA A 120 2.46 -18.04 -6.69
CA ALA A 120 3.08 -18.54 -7.92
C ALA A 120 3.68 -17.39 -8.76
N LYS A 121 2.96 -16.27 -8.89
CA LYS A 121 3.45 -15.10 -9.63
C LYS A 121 4.56 -14.34 -8.91
N ALA A 122 4.54 -14.31 -7.57
CA ALA A 122 5.57 -13.71 -6.74
C ALA A 122 6.89 -14.48 -6.84
N VAL A 123 6.84 -15.83 -6.87
CA VAL A 123 8.02 -16.70 -7.10
C VAL A 123 8.64 -16.43 -8.47
N LEU A 124 7.82 -16.15 -9.49
CA LEU A 124 8.29 -15.71 -10.80
C LEU A 124 8.91 -14.30 -10.80
N GLY A 125 9.01 -13.63 -9.65
CA GLY A 125 9.67 -12.33 -9.49
C GLY A 125 8.82 -11.14 -9.94
N ASN A 126 7.51 -11.29 -10.09
CA ASN A 126 6.64 -10.18 -10.47
C ASN A 126 6.36 -9.26 -9.26
N PRO A 127 6.41 -7.92 -9.42
CA PRO A 127 6.02 -7.00 -8.36
C PRO A 127 4.49 -6.99 -8.16
N PRO A 128 4.00 -6.58 -6.97
CA PRO A 128 2.56 -6.65 -6.61
C PRO A 128 1.63 -5.96 -7.62
N LYS A 129 2.06 -4.83 -8.19
CA LYS A 129 1.32 -4.10 -9.22
C LYS A 129 1.08 -4.96 -10.47
N ARG A 130 2.13 -5.62 -10.98
CA ARG A 130 2.05 -6.49 -12.17
C ARG A 130 1.24 -7.76 -11.91
N ILE A 131 1.27 -8.27 -10.67
CA ILE A 131 0.42 -9.40 -10.26
C ILE A 131 -1.05 -8.99 -10.28
N GLY A 132 -1.37 -7.79 -9.78
CA GLY A 132 -2.73 -7.24 -9.81
C GLY A 132 -3.28 -7.13 -11.23
N GLU A 133 -2.48 -6.58 -12.15
CA GLU A 133 -2.82 -6.48 -13.57
C GLU A 133 -3.09 -7.87 -14.20
N GLN A 134 -2.29 -8.90 -13.87
CA GLN A 134 -2.45 -10.24 -14.44
C GLN A 134 -3.65 -11.02 -13.87
N LEU A 135 -4.02 -10.75 -12.62
CA LEU A 135 -5.10 -11.46 -11.91
C LEU A 135 -6.40 -10.65 -11.88
N ASN A 136 -6.46 -9.49 -12.53
CA ASN A 136 -7.56 -8.52 -12.46
C ASN A 136 -7.93 -8.15 -11.01
N LEU A 137 -6.92 -8.00 -10.16
CA LEU A 137 -7.05 -7.58 -8.76
C LEU A 137 -6.47 -6.19 -8.56
N SER A 138 -7.05 -5.44 -7.61
CA SER A 138 -6.39 -4.22 -7.15
C SER A 138 -5.07 -4.53 -6.45
N GLU A 139 -4.07 -3.66 -6.62
CA GLU A 139 -2.77 -3.80 -5.94
C GLU A 139 -2.94 -3.89 -4.42
N LYS A 140 -3.92 -3.16 -3.86
CA LYS A 140 -4.27 -3.22 -2.43
C LYS A 140 -4.67 -4.64 -2.00
N LYS A 141 -5.53 -5.32 -2.76
CA LYS A 141 -5.96 -6.70 -2.44
C LYS A 141 -4.80 -7.69 -2.56
N VAL A 142 -3.93 -7.54 -3.56
CA VAL A 142 -2.71 -8.37 -3.69
C VAL A 142 -1.80 -8.19 -2.47
N ARG A 143 -1.54 -6.95 -2.05
CA ARG A 143 -0.71 -6.68 -0.85
C ARG A 143 -1.35 -7.22 0.43
N GLN A 144 -2.68 -7.16 0.53
CA GLN A 144 -3.40 -7.75 1.66
C GLN A 144 -3.22 -9.27 1.70
N LEU A 145 -3.41 -9.97 0.58
CA LEU A 145 -3.18 -11.42 0.49
C LEU A 145 -1.72 -11.78 0.81
N CYS A 146 -0.74 -10.97 0.37
CA CYS A 146 0.64 -11.22 0.74
C CYS A 146 0.90 -11.12 2.25
N ARG A 147 0.20 -10.22 2.95
CA ARG A 147 0.28 -10.10 4.41
C ARG A 147 -0.43 -11.25 5.11
N ASP A 148 -1.66 -11.56 4.69
CA ASP A 148 -2.50 -12.58 5.32
C ASP A 148 -1.88 -13.99 5.20
N TYR A 149 -1.23 -14.27 4.07
CA TYR A 149 -0.63 -15.57 3.77
C TYR A 149 0.91 -15.59 3.83
N ASN A 150 1.54 -14.55 4.38
CA ASN A 150 3.00 -14.43 4.53
C ASN A 150 3.79 -14.68 3.22
N ILE A 151 3.28 -14.17 2.09
CA ILE A 151 3.91 -14.33 0.78
C ILE A 151 4.99 -13.26 0.61
N THR A 152 6.24 -13.68 0.46
CA THR A 152 7.35 -12.78 0.15
C THR A 152 7.33 -12.37 -1.32
N VAL A 153 7.28 -11.07 -1.59
CA VAL A 153 7.34 -10.53 -2.96
C VAL A 153 8.58 -9.66 -3.08
N ARG A 154 9.33 -9.84 -4.17
CA ARG A 154 10.50 -9.01 -4.49
C ARG A 154 10.01 -7.60 -4.83
N GLN A 155 10.38 -6.63 -4.00
CA GLN A 155 10.15 -5.22 -4.32
C GLN A 155 11.18 -4.81 -5.36
N ARG A 156 10.71 -4.25 -6.47
CA ARG A 156 11.56 -3.65 -7.50
C ARG A 156 11.96 -2.25 -7.06
#